data_AF-X1LX16-F1
#
_entry.id   AF-X1LX16-F1
#
_cell.length_a   1.000
_cell.length_b   1.000
_cell.length_c   1.000
_cell.angle_alpha   90.00
_cell.angle_beta   90.00
_cell.angle_gamma   90.00
#
_symmetry.space_group_name_H-M   'P 1'
#
loop_
_entity.id
_entity.type
_entity.pdbx_description
1 polymer ?
#
loop_
_entity_poly.entity_id
_entity_poly.type
_entity_poly.pdbx_seq_one_letter_code
_entity_poly.pdbx_strand_id
1 'polypeptide(L)'
;DGVKNVRVTNKRNQSLYQGLDTASMTVVETIAEIQRLRPDLDEPVGFVPTMGYLHEGHLSLVKKARVENATVVASIFVNPTQFSPQEDFGSYPRDTEHDLALLEKEGTDIVFMPSVTEMYPQRFDSWVEAGKVAQRLEGACRSTHFRGVTTVVAKLFNIVQPTRLLLFTALSTPFP
;
A
#
# COMPACT_ATOMS: atom_id res chain seq x y z
N ASP A 1 8.35 -22.51 24.94
CA ASP A 1 9.05 -21.22 25.12
C ASP A 1 9.43 -20.61 23.80
N GLY A 2 8.66 -19.63 23.31
CA GLY A 2 8.98 -18.96 22.06
C GLY A 2 7.84 -18.18 21.43
N VAL A 3 7.09 -17.39 22.21
CA VAL A 3 6.15 -16.39 21.68
C VAL A 3 6.99 -15.26 21.06
N LYS A 4 6.89 -15.01 19.75
CA LYS A 4 7.68 -13.96 19.08
C LYS A 4 6.76 -12.96 18.38
N ASN A 5 6.53 -11.87 19.12
CA ASN A 5 5.65 -10.74 18.80
C ASN A 5 5.96 -10.05 17.46
N VAL A 6 4.90 -9.53 16.81
CA VAL A 6 4.94 -8.43 15.82
C VAL A 6 5.76 -7.26 16.36
N ARG A 7 6.70 -6.76 15.55
CA ARG A 7 7.48 -5.57 15.89
C ARG A 7 6.79 -4.33 15.35
N VAL A 8 5.77 -3.85 16.07
CA VAL A 8 5.15 -2.55 15.81
C VAL A 8 6.09 -1.46 16.32
N THR A 9 6.52 -0.55 15.44
CA THR A 9 7.44 0.54 15.82
C THR A 9 6.75 1.63 16.64
N ASN A 10 5.43 1.80 16.48
CA ASN A 10 4.60 2.73 17.26
C ASN A 10 3.89 2.05 18.45
N LYS A 11 4.35 2.33 19.68
CA LYS A 11 3.79 1.77 20.92
C LYS A 11 2.31 2.11 21.16
N ARG A 12 1.75 3.16 20.55
CA ARG A 12 0.35 3.59 20.78
C ARG A 12 -0.68 2.60 20.20
N ASN A 13 -0.33 1.91 19.12
CA ASN A 13 -1.22 0.97 18.44
C ASN A 13 -0.84 -0.49 18.71
N GLN A 14 0.07 -0.73 19.67
CA GLN A 14 0.60 -2.05 19.95
C GLN A 14 -0.47 -3.07 20.36
N SER A 15 -1.58 -2.63 20.98
CA SER A 15 -2.70 -3.50 21.33
C SER A 15 -3.58 -3.90 20.13
N LEU A 16 -3.56 -3.13 19.03
CA LEU A 16 -4.31 -3.42 17.80
C LEU A 16 -3.70 -4.58 16.99
N TYR A 17 -2.48 -4.99 17.31
CA TYR A 17 -1.69 -5.95 16.53
C TYR A 17 -1.18 -7.14 17.37
N GLN A 18 -1.79 -7.39 18.55
CA GLN A 18 -1.45 -8.55 19.39
C GLN A 18 -2.08 -9.83 18.81
N GLY A 19 -1.26 -10.81 18.40
CA GLY A 19 -1.75 -12.14 18.01
C GLY A 19 -1.10 -12.81 16.78
N LEU A 20 -0.22 -12.11 16.07
CA LEU A 20 0.44 -12.59 14.84
C LEU A 20 1.84 -13.18 15.16
N ASP A 21 2.20 -14.38 14.66
CA ASP A 21 3.39 -15.17 15.10
C ASP A 21 4.26 -15.72 13.93
N THR A 22 5.54 -15.30 13.91
CA THR A 22 6.76 -15.78 13.21
C THR A 22 6.90 -15.78 11.66
N ALA A 23 7.15 -14.59 11.10
CA ALA A 23 8.45 -14.08 10.63
C ALA A 23 8.20 -12.58 10.50
N SER A 24 8.51 -11.81 11.56
CA SER A 24 7.65 -10.70 11.97
C SER A 24 7.46 -9.64 10.88
N MET A 25 6.33 -9.72 10.18
CA MET A 25 5.82 -8.65 9.34
C MET A 25 5.84 -7.37 10.17
N THR A 26 6.49 -6.34 9.65
CA THR A 26 6.66 -5.07 10.36
C THR A 26 5.63 -4.08 9.83
N VAL A 27 4.75 -3.59 10.69
CA VAL A 27 3.81 -2.52 10.34
C VAL A 27 4.45 -1.18 10.70
N VAL A 28 4.50 -0.28 9.73
CA VAL A 28 5.05 1.08 9.87
C VAL A 28 4.04 2.12 9.38
N GLU A 29 4.00 3.28 10.03
CA GLU A 29 2.96 4.29 9.82
C GLU A 29 3.52 5.60 9.28
N THR A 30 4.85 5.76 9.28
CA THR A 30 5.54 7.00 8.87
C THR A 30 6.53 6.78 7.74
N ILE A 31 6.72 7.80 6.93
CA ILE A 31 7.72 7.83 5.86
C ILE A 31 9.12 7.65 6.46
N ALA A 32 9.38 8.27 7.62
CA ALA A 32 10.65 8.18 8.32
C ALA A 32 11.00 6.73 8.73
N GLU A 33 10.02 5.92 9.10
CA GLU A 33 10.24 4.50 9.43
C GLU A 33 10.64 3.69 8.19
N ILE A 34 9.95 3.87 7.06
CA ILE A 34 10.35 3.22 5.80
C ILE A 34 11.77 3.65 5.41
N GLN A 35 12.06 4.95 5.44
CA GLN A 35 13.39 5.48 5.11
C GLN A 35 14.49 4.92 6.02
N ARG A 36 14.18 4.68 7.29
CA ARG A 36 15.11 4.07 8.24
C ARG A 36 15.37 2.60 7.96
N LEU A 37 14.32 1.85 7.58
CA LEU A 37 14.44 0.41 7.30
C LEU A 37 15.07 0.13 5.93
N ARG A 38 14.83 1.02 4.96
CA ARG A 38 15.17 0.81 3.55
C ARG A 38 16.64 0.40 3.26
N PRO A 39 17.67 0.98 3.91
CA PRO A 39 19.07 0.61 3.66
C PRO A 39 19.42 -0.82 4.10
N ASP A 40 18.67 -1.38 5.03
CA ASP A 40 18.93 -2.70 5.63
C ASP A 40 18.07 -3.81 4.99
N LEU A 41 17.26 -3.49 3.97
CA LEU A 41 16.41 -4.47 3.29
C LEU A 41 17.20 -5.30 2.27
N ASP A 42 16.91 -6.60 2.22
CA ASP A 42 17.47 -7.49 1.20
C ASP A 42 16.87 -7.18 -0.17
N GLU A 43 17.72 -7.04 -1.19
CA GLU A 43 17.30 -6.81 -2.58
C GLU A 43 17.11 -8.15 -3.33
N PRO A 44 16.19 -8.20 -4.32
CA PRO A 44 15.35 -7.10 -4.77
C PRO A 44 14.17 -6.83 -3.83
N VAL A 45 13.74 -5.57 -3.72
CA VAL A 45 12.50 -5.16 -3.02
C VAL A 45 11.30 -5.15 -3.99
N GLY A 46 10.29 -5.95 -3.71
CA GLY A 46 8.99 -5.95 -4.40
C GLY A 46 7.95 -5.11 -3.64
N PHE A 47 7.16 -4.32 -4.36
CA PHE A 47 6.14 -3.45 -3.75
C PHE A 47 4.75 -3.63 -4.36
N VAL A 48 3.74 -3.79 -3.49
CA VAL A 48 2.32 -3.92 -3.83
C VAL A 48 1.53 -2.77 -3.18
N PRO A 49 1.25 -1.67 -3.90
CA PRO A 49 0.41 -0.61 -3.36
C PRO A 49 -1.07 -1.01 -3.38
N THR A 50 -1.74 -0.89 -2.24
CA THR A 50 -3.18 -1.18 -2.10
C THR A 50 -3.90 -0.09 -1.31
N MET A 51 -5.24 -0.11 -1.36
CA MET A 51 -6.10 0.69 -0.49
C MET A 51 -6.66 -0.09 0.70
N GLY A 52 -6.24 -1.35 0.91
CA GLY A 52 -6.87 -2.26 1.87
C GLY A 52 -8.16 -2.90 1.36
N TYR A 53 -8.85 -3.60 2.25
CA TYR A 53 -9.96 -4.51 1.96
C TYR A 53 -9.55 -5.56 0.91
N LEU A 54 -8.53 -6.33 1.29
CA LEU A 54 -7.81 -7.23 0.40
C LEU A 54 -8.67 -8.43 0.01
N HIS A 55 -8.36 -8.97 -1.16
CA HIS A 55 -9.03 -10.12 -1.75
C HIS A 55 -8.01 -10.92 -2.59
N GLU A 56 -8.39 -12.08 -3.12
CA GLU A 56 -7.49 -12.98 -3.86
C GLU A 56 -6.67 -12.30 -4.96
N GLY A 57 -7.26 -11.36 -5.70
CA GLY A 57 -6.51 -10.53 -6.64
C GLY A 57 -5.28 -9.85 -6.02
N HIS A 58 -5.43 -9.20 -4.85
CA HIS A 58 -4.34 -8.51 -4.17
C HIS A 58 -3.28 -9.53 -3.71
N LEU A 59 -3.74 -10.64 -3.14
CA LEU A 59 -2.87 -11.71 -2.64
C LEU A 59 -2.09 -12.36 -3.78
N SER A 60 -2.65 -12.44 -4.99
CA SER A 60 -1.92 -12.94 -6.17
C SER A 60 -0.71 -12.06 -6.52
N LEU A 61 -0.82 -10.74 -6.33
CA LEU A 61 0.29 -9.81 -6.51
C LEU A 61 1.33 -10.00 -5.39
N VAL A 62 0.90 -10.17 -4.14
CA VAL A 62 1.81 -10.42 -3.01
C VAL A 62 2.58 -11.73 -3.19
N LYS A 63 1.88 -12.82 -3.57
CA LYS A 63 2.50 -14.11 -3.92
C LYS A 63 3.55 -13.96 -5.01
N LYS A 64 3.23 -13.22 -6.08
CA LYS A 64 4.18 -12.94 -7.15
C LYS A 64 5.37 -12.10 -6.67
N ALA A 65 5.13 -11.09 -5.86
CA ALA A 65 6.18 -10.27 -5.26
C ALA A 65 7.12 -11.15 -4.42
N ARG A 66 6.56 -12.06 -3.62
CA ARG A 66 7.33 -12.95 -2.75
C ARG A 66 8.23 -13.92 -3.51
N VAL A 67 7.77 -14.45 -4.63
CA VAL A 67 8.55 -15.36 -5.49
C VAL A 67 9.72 -14.64 -6.16
N GLU A 68 9.51 -13.39 -6.59
CA GLU A 68 10.49 -12.67 -7.41
C GLU A 68 11.49 -11.83 -6.60
N ASN A 69 11.20 -11.54 -5.32
CA ASN A 69 11.90 -10.53 -4.53
C ASN A 69 12.35 -11.09 -3.18
N ALA A 70 13.43 -10.53 -2.61
CA ALA A 70 13.97 -10.90 -1.30
C ALA A 70 13.26 -10.17 -0.15
N THR A 71 12.75 -8.96 -0.41
CA THR A 71 11.86 -8.24 0.51
C THR A 71 10.55 -7.90 -0.18
N VAL A 72 9.42 -8.08 0.50
CA VAL A 72 8.07 -7.71 0.05
C VAL A 72 7.50 -6.62 0.94
N VAL A 73 7.17 -5.50 0.33
CA VAL A 73 6.48 -4.38 0.97
C VAL A 73 5.07 -4.27 0.40
N ALA A 74 4.07 -4.08 1.25
CA ALA A 74 2.73 -3.69 0.84
C ALA A 74 2.39 -2.33 1.45
N SER A 75 1.53 -1.54 0.80
CA SER A 75 0.90 -0.39 1.45
C SER A 75 -0.60 -0.57 1.57
N ILE A 76 -1.17 -0.11 2.66
CA ILE A 76 -2.62 0.03 2.85
C ILE A 76 -2.90 1.52 3.05
N PHE A 77 -3.36 2.19 2.00
CA PHE A 77 -3.67 3.61 2.05
C PHE A 77 -4.83 3.98 1.12
N VAL A 78 -6.01 4.25 1.70
CA VAL A 78 -7.15 4.80 0.96
C VAL A 78 -6.83 6.26 0.62
N ASN A 79 -6.36 6.51 -0.60
CA ASN A 79 -5.92 7.84 -1.04
C ASN A 79 -7.12 8.76 -1.31
N PRO A 80 -7.39 9.81 -0.50
CA PRO A 80 -8.55 10.68 -0.71
C PRO A 80 -8.48 11.46 -2.03
N THR A 81 -7.28 11.74 -2.55
CA THR A 81 -7.11 12.61 -3.73
C THR A 81 -7.55 11.97 -5.04
N GLN A 82 -7.80 10.66 -5.07
CA GLN A 82 -8.31 9.96 -6.25
C GLN A 82 -9.82 9.75 -6.24
N PHE A 83 -10.52 10.22 -5.19
CA PHE A 83 -11.97 10.19 -5.10
C PHE A 83 -12.56 11.53 -5.52
N SER A 84 -13.64 11.50 -6.30
CA SER A 84 -14.45 12.70 -6.57
C SER A 84 -15.37 13.03 -5.38
N PRO A 85 -15.90 14.26 -5.25
CA PRO A 85 -16.85 14.59 -4.19
C PRO A 85 -18.13 13.74 -4.20
N GLN A 86 -18.47 13.16 -5.35
CA GLN A 86 -19.61 12.27 -5.54
C GLN A 86 -19.26 10.80 -5.29
N GLU A 87 -17.98 10.47 -5.12
CA GLU A 87 -17.51 9.13 -4.81
C GLU A 87 -17.36 8.93 -3.30
N ASP A 88 -17.65 7.72 -2.87
CA ASP A 88 -17.86 7.46 -1.46
C ASP A 88 -16.56 7.05 -0.75
N PHE A 89 -15.67 8.03 -0.57
CA PHE A 89 -14.46 7.89 0.26
C PHE A 89 -14.80 7.49 1.71
N GLY A 90 -15.95 7.93 2.20
CA GLY A 90 -16.44 7.66 3.54
C GLY A 90 -16.82 6.19 3.74
N SER A 91 -17.54 5.61 2.77
CA SER A 91 -17.98 4.21 2.82
C SER A 91 -16.97 3.19 2.31
N TYR A 92 -15.79 3.62 1.83
CA TYR A 92 -14.76 2.68 1.39
C TYR A 92 -14.45 1.67 2.51
N PRO A 93 -14.56 0.35 2.25
CA PRO A 93 -14.47 -0.66 3.28
C PRO A 93 -13.07 -0.68 3.89
N ARG A 94 -13.00 -0.90 5.20
CA ARG A 94 -11.74 -0.97 5.96
C ARG A 94 -11.83 -2.10 6.96
N ASP A 95 -10.95 -3.08 6.82
CA ASP A 95 -10.80 -4.18 7.77
C ASP A 95 -9.31 -4.47 7.95
N THR A 96 -8.65 -3.61 8.73
CA THR A 96 -7.21 -3.64 8.93
C THR A 96 -6.71 -4.96 9.52
N GLU A 97 -7.47 -5.54 10.46
CA GLU A 97 -7.08 -6.80 11.11
C GLU A 97 -7.10 -7.94 10.10
N HIS A 98 -8.17 -8.03 9.30
CA HIS A 98 -8.27 -9.00 8.22
C HIS A 98 -7.14 -8.83 7.19
N ASP A 99 -6.91 -7.59 6.73
CA ASP A 99 -5.89 -7.30 5.72
C ASP A 99 -4.48 -7.69 6.19
N LEU A 100 -4.14 -7.37 7.44
CA LEU A 100 -2.83 -7.71 8.01
C LEU A 100 -2.65 -9.22 8.17
N ALA A 101 -3.68 -9.94 8.62
CA ALA A 101 -3.63 -11.39 8.72
C ALA A 101 -3.42 -12.05 7.34
N LEU A 102 -4.06 -11.52 6.30
CA LEU A 102 -3.85 -12.00 4.93
C LEU A 102 -2.43 -11.69 4.42
N LEU A 103 -1.93 -10.46 4.63
CA LEU A 103 -0.58 -10.07 4.18
C LEU A 103 0.52 -10.86 4.88
N GLU A 104 0.37 -11.11 6.18
CA GLU A 104 1.31 -11.92 6.94
C GLU A 104 1.34 -13.35 6.41
N LYS A 105 0.16 -13.95 6.19
CA LYS A 105 0.05 -15.31 5.64
C LYS A 105 0.74 -15.46 4.28
N GLU A 106 0.71 -14.41 3.46
CA GLU A 106 1.36 -14.40 2.13
C GLU A 106 2.85 -14.00 2.17
N GLY A 107 3.44 -13.84 3.36
CA GLY A 107 4.86 -13.60 3.54
C GLY A 107 5.30 -12.16 3.24
N THR A 108 4.43 -11.19 3.51
CA THR A 108 4.77 -9.76 3.45
C THR A 108 5.73 -9.42 4.60
N ASP A 109 6.85 -8.75 4.29
CA ASP A 109 7.85 -8.38 5.29
C ASP A 109 7.52 -7.03 5.97
N ILE A 110 7.00 -6.07 5.20
CA ILE A 110 6.66 -4.72 5.70
C ILE A 110 5.29 -4.28 5.16
N VAL A 111 4.45 -3.75 6.05
CA VAL A 111 3.19 -3.08 5.68
C VAL A 111 3.26 -1.61 6.04
N PHE A 112 3.21 -0.74 5.03
CA PHE A 112 3.16 0.70 5.19
C PHE A 112 1.71 1.19 5.27
N MET A 113 1.32 1.72 6.43
CA MET A 113 -0.03 2.19 6.73
C MET A 113 -0.04 3.68 7.13
N PRO A 114 0.27 4.59 6.20
CA PRO A 114 0.36 6.00 6.55
C PRO A 114 -1.00 6.64 6.79
N SER A 115 -1.01 7.66 7.65
CA SER A 115 -2.15 8.58 7.75
C SER A 115 -2.24 9.49 6.52
N VAL A 116 -3.43 10.07 6.28
CA VAL A 116 -3.62 11.09 5.24
C VAL A 116 -2.68 12.28 5.46
N THR A 117 -2.48 12.71 6.71
CA THR A 117 -1.59 13.82 7.06
C THR A 117 -0.11 13.53 6.85
N GLU A 118 0.29 12.25 6.97
CA GLU A 118 1.65 11.81 6.67
C GLU A 118 1.92 11.85 5.16
N MET A 119 0.96 11.37 4.36
CA MET A 119 1.06 11.43 2.90
C MET A 119 0.91 12.85 2.37
N TYR A 120 0.01 13.64 2.94
CA TYR A 120 -0.35 14.98 2.49
C TYR A 120 -0.30 15.96 3.66
N PRO A 121 0.90 16.50 3.98
CA PRO A 121 1.04 17.49 5.04
C PRO A 121 0.31 18.79 4.69
N GLN A 122 0.12 19.66 5.68
CA GLN A 122 -0.49 20.97 5.44
C GLN A 122 0.25 21.72 4.32
N ARG A 123 -0.52 22.30 3.39
CA ARG A 123 0.00 23.04 2.21
C ARG A 123 0.71 22.17 1.17
N PHE A 124 0.41 20.87 1.11
CA PHE A 124 0.84 20.03 0.01
C PHE A 124 0.35 20.61 -1.33
N ASP A 125 1.28 20.89 -2.25
CA ASP A 125 0.98 21.56 -3.54
C ASP A 125 1.78 20.96 -4.72
N SER A 126 2.25 19.74 -4.59
CA SER A 126 2.98 19.03 -5.66
C SER A 126 2.11 17.95 -6.28
N TRP A 127 1.99 17.94 -7.61
CA TRP A 127 1.07 17.06 -8.31
C TRP A 127 1.72 16.45 -9.54
N VAL A 128 1.29 15.23 -9.88
CA VAL A 128 1.70 14.54 -11.12
C VAL A 128 0.51 14.51 -12.06
N GLU A 129 0.74 14.93 -13.30
CA GLU A 129 -0.28 14.94 -14.35
C GLU A 129 0.00 13.82 -15.36
N ALA A 130 -0.97 12.93 -15.57
CA ALA A 130 -0.87 11.86 -16.57
C ALA A 130 -1.08 12.38 -18.02
N GLY A 131 -1.53 13.62 -18.21
CA GLY A 131 -1.78 14.20 -19.53
C GLY A 131 -2.92 13.50 -20.29
N LYS A 132 -2.79 13.38 -21.62
CA LYS A 132 -3.90 12.96 -22.51
C LYS A 132 -4.40 11.53 -22.27
N VAL A 133 -3.57 10.63 -21.74
CA VAL A 133 -4.00 9.23 -21.49
C VAL A 133 -5.07 9.17 -20.40
N ALA A 134 -5.05 10.11 -19.45
CA ALA A 134 -6.01 10.20 -18.36
C ALA A 134 -7.37 10.82 -18.75
N GLN A 135 -7.58 11.17 -20.03
CA GLN A 135 -8.83 11.78 -20.50
C GLN A 135 -9.80 10.78 -21.13
N ARG A 136 -9.41 9.50 -21.23
CA ARG A 136 -10.19 8.43 -21.88
C ARG A 136 -10.72 7.45 -20.84
N LEU A 137 -11.73 6.66 -21.23
CA LEU A 137 -12.36 5.63 -20.39
C LEU A 137 -12.80 6.22 -19.05
N GLU A 138 -12.39 5.62 -17.93
CA GLU A 138 -12.63 6.11 -16.57
C GLU A 138 -12.29 7.59 -16.38
N GLY A 139 -11.26 8.08 -17.08
CA GLY A 139 -10.83 9.46 -17.01
C GLY A 139 -11.84 10.47 -17.56
N ALA A 140 -12.74 10.03 -18.44
CA ALA A 140 -13.83 10.86 -18.93
C ALA A 140 -14.93 11.06 -17.87
N CYS A 141 -15.16 10.05 -17.03
CA CYS A 141 -16.15 10.08 -15.94
C CYS A 141 -15.57 10.64 -14.64
N ARG A 142 -14.26 10.48 -14.42
CA ARG A 142 -13.55 10.80 -13.17
C ARG A 142 -12.34 11.68 -13.45
N SER A 143 -12.60 12.92 -13.86
CA SER A 143 -11.60 13.83 -14.43
C SER A 143 -10.40 14.14 -13.52
N THR A 144 -10.54 14.02 -12.20
CA THR A 144 -9.44 14.24 -11.23
C THR A 144 -8.77 12.95 -10.76
N HIS A 145 -9.35 11.78 -11.06
CA HIS A 145 -8.94 10.49 -10.49
C HIS A 145 -7.47 10.16 -10.76
N PHE A 146 -7.06 10.23 -12.04
CA PHE A 146 -5.70 9.84 -12.42
C PHE A 146 -4.62 10.78 -11.92
N ARG A 147 -4.93 12.07 -11.69
CA ARG A 147 -4.01 13.00 -11.01
C ARG A 147 -3.74 12.54 -9.58
N GLY A 148 -4.80 12.14 -8.86
CA GLY A 148 -4.68 11.55 -7.53
C GLY A 148 -3.88 10.23 -7.52
N VAL A 149 -4.20 9.31 -8.43
CA VAL A 149 -3.50 8.02 -8.57
C VAL A 149 -2.01 8.21 -8.88
N THR A 150 -1.68 9.01 -9.90
CA THR A 150 -0.28 9.21 -10.30
C THR A 150 0.52 9.94 -9.22
N THR A 151 -0.09 10.90 -8.53
CA THR A 151 0.55 11.62 -7.42
C THR A 151 0.86 10.67 -6.25
N VAL A 152 -0.10 9.84 -5.82
CA VAL A 152 0.14 8.91 -4.70
C VAL A 152 1.14 7.81 -5.07
N VAL A 153 1.05 7.25 -6.30
CA VAL A 153 1.99 6.22 -6.75
C VAL A 153 3.40 6.78 -6.86
N ALA A 154 3.58 7.99 -7.40
CA ALA A 154 4.90 8.64 -7.45
C ALA A 154 5.49 8.87 -6.05
N LYS A 155 4.66 9.27 -5.08
CA LYS A 155 5.09 9.41 -3.68
C LYS A 155 5.51 8.07 -3.09
N LEU A 156 4.67 7.05 -3.21
CA LEU A 156 4.98 5.71 -2.70
C LEU A 156 6.26 5.14 -3.33
N PHE A 157 6.48 5.39 -4.63
CA PHE A 157 7.71 4.99 -5.33
C PHE A 157 8.95 5.66 -4.73
N ASN A 158 8.88 6.97 -4.45
CA ASN A 158 10.00 7.70 -3.83
C ASN A 158 10.24 7.32 -2.36
N ILE A 159 9.19 6.90 -1.64
CA ILE A 159 9.26 6.49 -0.24
C ILE A 159 9.85 5.08 -0.12
N VAL A 160 9.29 4.11 -0.85
CA VAL A 160 9.65 2.68 -0.73
C VAL A 160 10.88 2.34 -1.58
N GLN A 161 11.10 3.05 -2.69
CA GLN A 161 12.18 2.79 -3.66
C GLN A 161 12.27 1.31 -4.07
N PRO A 162 11.19 0.72 -4.59
CA PRO A 162 11.18 -0.71 -4.91
C PRO A 162 11.97 -1.01 -6.18
N THR A 163 12.56 -2.21 -6.23
CA THR A 163 13.15 -2.76 -7.45
C THR A 163 12.07 -3.22 -8.43
N ARG A 164 10.94 -3.73 -7.92
CA ARG A 164 9.76 -4.10 -8.74
C ARG A 164 8.47 -3.59 -8.14
N LEU A 165 7.62 -2.98 -8.98
CA LEU A 165 6.27 -2.55 -8.62
C LEU A 165 5.26 -3.52 -9.23
N LEU A 166 4.40 -4.10 -8.39
CA LEU A 166 3.35 -5.02 -8.82
C LEU A 166 2.01 -4.31 -8.74
N LEU A 167 1.45 -4.00 -9.91
CA LEU A 167 0.15 -3.38 -10.06
C LEU A 167 -0.82 -4.36 -10.70
N PHE A 168 -2.11 -4.22 -10.38
CA PHE A 168 -3.14 -4.77 -11.23
C PHE A 168 -3.06 -4.12 -12.61
N THR A 169 -3.04 -4.96 -13.65
CA THR A 169 -3.40 -4.50 -14.98
C THR A 169 -4.85 -4.90 -15.20
N ALA A 170 -5.68 -3.94 -15.63
CA ALA A 170 -7.08 -4.17 -15.96
C ALA A 170 -7.28 -5.09 -17.19
N LEU A 171 -6.23 -5.78 -17.64
CA LEU A 171 -6.21 -6.67 -18.81
C LEU A 171 -6.17 -8.15 -18.44
N SER A 172 -6.24 -8.52 -17.15
CA SER A 172 -5.98 -9.90 -16.72
C SER A 172 -7.19 -10.64 -16.14
N THR A 173 -8.36 -10.02 -16.04
CA THR A 173 -9.60 -10.71 -15.66
C THR A 173 -10.52 -10.81 -16.87
N PRO A 174 -10.82 -12.00 -17.40
CA PRO A 174 -11.99 -12.14 -18.23
C PRO A 174 -13.18 -11.75 -17.36
N PHE A 175 -13.94 -10.75 -17.79
CA PHE A 175 -15.29 -10.54 -17.26
C PHE A 175 -16.07 -11.86 -17.48
N PRO A 176 -16.86 -12.33 -16.49
CA PRO A 176 -17.77 -13.44 -16.72
C PRO A 176 -18.81 -13.13 -17.80
#